data_AF-A0A4U9HIK2-F1
#
_entry.id   AF-A0A4U9HIK2-F1
#
_cell.length_a   1.000
_cell.length_b   1.000
_cell.length_c   1.000
_cell.angle_alpha   90.00
_cell.angle_beta   90.00
_cell.angle_gamma   90.00
#
_symmetry.space_group_name_H-M   'P 1'
#
loop_
_entity.id
_entity.type
_entity.pdbx_description
1 polymer ?
#
loop_
_entity_poly.entity_id
_entity_poly.type
_entity_poly.pdbx_seq_one_letter_code
_entity_poly.pdbx_strand_id
1 'polypeptide(L)'
;MVTLQAEAIAPQVTWGTNPGQVISVNDSIPDPASFADPVERASAEKALAYMGLKPGVPLTDVAIDKVFIGSCTNSRIEDLRAAAEVAKGRKVAPGVQALVVPGSGPVKAQAEAEGLDKIFIDAGF
;
A
#
# COMPACT_ATOMS: atom_id res chain seq x y z
N MET A 1 -7.93 -12.47 26.45
CA MET A 1 -8.84 -12.35 25.29
C MET A 1 -8.69 -10.93 24.77
N VAL A 2 -8.38 -10.77 23.50
CA VAL A 2 -8.27 -9.45 22.87
C VAL A 2 -9.49 -9.30 21.95
N THR A 3 -10.22 -8.20 22.10
CA THR A 3 -11.41 -7.89 21.31
C THR A 3 -11.08 -6.71 20.41
N LEU A 4 -11.25 -6.88 19.09
CA LEU A 4 -10.97 -5.85 18.10
C LEU A 4 -12.27 -5.46 17.40
N GLN A 5 -12.55 -4.16 17.34
CA GLN A 5 -13.70 -3.62 16.62
C GLN A 5 -13.26 -3.30 15.19
N ALA A 6 -13.79 -4.03 14.21
CA ALA A 6 -13.37 -3.89 12.81
C ALA A 6 -13.68 -2.49 12.26
N GLU A 7 -14.79 -1.86 12.67
CA GLU A 7 -15.16 -0.52 12.20
C GLU A 7 -14.19 0.59 12.65
N ALA A 8 -13.41 0.35 13.72
CA ALA A 8 -12.44 1.32 14.22
C ALA A 8 -11.09 1.23 13.50
N ILE A 9 -10.87 0.22 12.64
CA ILE A 9 -9.60 -0.01 11.96
C ILE A 9 -9.65 0.66 10.59
N ALA A 10 -9.12 1.87 10.53
CA ALA A 10 -8.85 2.53 9.26
C ALA A 10 -7.81 1.74 8.44
N PRO A 11 -7.72 1.94 7.10
CA PRO A 11 -6.70 1.30 6.28
C PRO A 11 -5.31 1.51 6.87
N GLN A 12 -4.55 0.42 6.97
CA GLN A 12 -3.26 0.37 7.64
C GLN A 12 -2.15 0.36 6.60
N VAL A 13 -1.04 1.03 6.89
CA VAL A 13 0.16 1.03 6.05
C VAL A 13 1.40 0.82 6.92
N THR A 14 2.26 -0.10 6.49
CA THR A 14 3.59 -0.25 7.04
C THR A 14 4.52 0.76 6.36
N TRP A 15 5.02 1.75 7.11
CA TRP A 15 5.82 2.84 6.55
C TRP A 15 7.33 2.59 6.62
N GLY A 16 7.77 1.66 7.47
CA GLY A 16 9.18 1.41 7.74
C GLY A 16 9.68 0.08 7.19
N THR A 17 10.82 -0.36 7.72
CA THR A 17 11.52 -1.59 7.28
C THR A 17 11.15 -2.82 8.11
N ASN A 18 10.27 -2.67 9.10
CA ASN A 18 9.79 -3.75 9.96
C ASN A 18 8.25 -3.84 9.86
N PRO A 19 7.66 -5.05 9.73
CA PRO A 19 6.21 -5.23 9.72
C PRO A 19 5.46 -4.65 10.92
N GLY A 20 6.13 -4.43 12.07
CA GLY A 20 5.53 -3.77 13.24
C GLY A 20 5.39 -2.25 13.13
N GLN A 21 6.01 -1.61 12.15
CA GLN A 21 5.96 -0.15 11.94
C GLN A 21 4.73 0.22 11.12
N VAL A 22 3.55 0.06 11.72
CA VAL A 22 2.24 0.26 11.08
C VAL A 22 1.59 1.54 11.61
N ILE A 23 1.03 2.34 10.71
CA ILE A 23 0.18 3.49 11.03
C ILE A 23 -1.09 3.45 10.16
N SER A 24 -2.12 4.21 10.52
CA SER A 24 -3.23 4.41 9.59
C SER A 24 -2.77 5.22 8.37
N VAL A 25 -3.42 5.01 7.22
CA VAL A 25 -3.20 5.82 6.02
C VAL A 25 -3.42 7.32 6.25
N ASN A 26 -4.23 7.68 7.25
CA ASN A 26 -4.52 9.06 7.62
C ASN A 26 -3.52 9.66 8.62
N ASP A 27 -2.61 8.85 9.16
CA ASP A 27 -1.64 9.29 10.16
C ASP A 27 -0.41 9.90 9.48
N SER A 28 0.35 10.66 10.27
CA SER A 28 1.66 11.17 9.87
C SER A 28 2.77 10.20 10.26
N ILE A 29 3.87 10.24 9.50
CA ILE A 29 5.08 9.47 9.81
C ILE A 29 5.54 9.80 11.25
N PRO A 30 5.67 8.80 12.13
CA PRO A 30 5.95 9.06 13.54
C PRO A 30 7.37 9.61 13.74
N ASP A 31 7.50 10.51 14.71
CA ASP A 31 8.79 11.05 15.11
C ASP A 31 9.53 10.05 16.00
N PRO A 32 10.78 9.63 15.68
CA PRO A 32 11.57 8.77 16.55
C PRO A 32 11.70 9.30 18.00
N ALA A 33 11.69 10.62 18.19
CA ALA A 33 11.75 11.24 19.51
C ALA A 33 10.51 10.95 20.37
N SER A 34 9.38 10.58 19.75
CA SER A 34 8.14 10.23 20.45
C SER A 34 8.15 8.83 21.07
N PHE A 35 9.06 7.95 20.64
CA PHE A 35 9.18 6.61 21.18
C PHE A 35 9.92 6.64 22.52
N ALA A 36 9.30 6.04 23.55
CA ALA A 36 9.89 5.93 24.87
C ALA A 36 10.98 4.84 24.93
N ASP A 37 10.84 3.78 24.13
CA ASP A 37 11.81 2.71 24.05
C ASP A 37 13.00 3.13 23.15
N PRO A 38 14.24 3.11 23.67
CA PRO A 38 15.43 3.45 22.88
C PRO A 38 15.66 2.51 21.69
N VAL A 39 15.21 1.25 21.76
CA VAL A 39 15.32 0.27 20.67
C VAL A 39 14.37 0.63 19.55
N GLU A 40 13.11 0.94 19.86
CA GLU A 40 12.12 1.37 18.87
C GLU A 40 12.52 2.70 18.23
N ARG A 41 13.04 3.65 19.01
CA ARG A 41 13.60 4.90 18.50
C ARG A 41 14.69 4.66 17.47
N ALA A 42 15.71 3.86 17.82
CA ALA A 42 16.81 3.55 16.91
C ALA A 42 16.32 2.80 15.65
N SER A 43 15.30 1.95 15.77
CA SER A 43 14.66 1.29 14.63
C SER A 43 13.91 2.27 13.73
N ALA A 44 13.17 3.22 14.32
CA ALA A 44 12.46 4.27 13.59
C ALA A 44 13.44 5.19 12.85
N GLU A 45 14.50 5.66 13.49
CA GLU A 45 15.54 6.49 12.85
C GLU A 45 16.16 5.80 11.64
N LYS A 46 16.53 4.52 11.77
CA LYS A 46 17.07 3.72 10.66
C LYS A 46 16.07 3.54 9.53
N ALA A 47 14.80 3.26 9.87
CA ALA A 47 13.74 3.10 8.88
C ALA A 47 13.50 4.41 8.10
N LEU A 48 13.44 5.56 8.79
CA LEU A 48 13.30 6.87 8.15
C LEU A 48 14.48 7.19 7.25
N ALA A 49 15.71 6.95 7.71
CA ALA A 49 16.91 7.18 6.92
C ALA A 49 16.97 6.27 5.68
N TYR A 50 16.57 5.01 5.81
CA TYR A 50 16.54 4.04 4.72
C TYR A 50 15.44 4.36 3.69
N MET A 51 14.23 4.67 4.16
CA MET A 51 13.08 4.98 3.32
C MET A 51 13.11 6.41 2.77
N GLY A 52 14.00 7.28 3.28
CA GLY A 52 14.05 8.69 2.91
C GLY A 52 12.85 9.51 3.41
N LEU A 53 12.17 9.04 4.46
CA LEU A 53 10.97 9.66 5.01
C LEU A 53 11.32 10.73 6.05
N LYS A 54 10.51 11.79 6.11
CA LYS A 54 10.64 12.84 7.12
C LYS A 54 9.60 12.65 8.22
N PRO A 55 9.97 12.78 9.50
CA PRO A 55 9.03 12.69 10.60
C PRO A 55 8.00 13.84 10.53
N GLY A 56 6.76 13.56 10.93
CA GLY A 56 5.66 14.51 10.95
C GLY A 56 5.01 14.81 9.59
N VAL A 57 5.49 14.21 8.49
CA VAL A 57 4.85 14.34 7.17
C VAL A 57 3.63 13.41 7.10
N PRO A 58 2.46 13.88 6.61
CA PRO A 58 1.33 13.00 6.34
C PRO A 58 1.72 11.90 5.37
N LEU A 59 1.32 10.66 5.63
CA LEU A 59 1.65 9.54 4.73
C LEU A 59 1.12 9.79 3.30
N THR A 60 0.00 10.49 3.17
CA THR A 60 -0.60 10.88 1.89
C THR A 60 0.25 11.85 1.06
N ASP A 61 1.19 12.56 1.69
CA ASP A 61 2.07 13.52 1.01
C ASP A 61 3.39 12.88 0.56
N VAL A 62 3.61 11.62 0.90
CA VAL A 62 4.79 10.87 0.48
C VAL A 62 4.66 10.51 -1.00
N ALA A 63 5.61 10.99 -1.81
CA ALA A 63 5.67 10.63 -3.22
C ALA A 63 5.94 9.12 -3.38
N ILE A 64 5.20 8.49 -4.28
CA ILE A 64 5.37 7.08 -4.63
C ILE A 64 6.02 6.99 -6.00
N ASP A 65 7.03 6.14 -6.14
CA ASP A 65 7.66 5.86 -7.45
C ASP A 65 7.11 4.59 -8.09
N LYS A 66 6.70 3.63 -7.26
CA LYS A 66 6.29 2.29 -7.70
C LYS A 66 5.06 1.84 -6.94
N VAL A 67 4.10 1.29 -7.69
CA VAL A 67 2.91 0.66 -7.14
C VAL A 67 2.86 -0.77 -7.65
N PHE A 68 2.62 -1.71 -6.74
CA PHE A 68 2.51 -3.12 -7.08
C PHE A 68 1.25 -3.69 -6.45
N ILE A 69 0.33 -4.16 -7.29
CA ILE A 69 -0.89 -4.83 -6.87
C ILE A 69 -0.75 -6.30 -7.21
N GLY A 70 -0.38 -7.09 -6.22
CA GLY A 70 -0.45 -8.54 -6.30
C GLY A 70 0.42 -9.25 -5.28
N SER A 71 0.04 -10.44 -4.88
CA SER A 71 0.86 -11.42 -4.17
C SER A 71 0.05 -12.73 -4.06
N CYS A 72 0.68 -13.83 -3.64
CA CYS A 72 -0.04 -15.05 -3.29
C CYS A 72 -1.11 -14.84 -2.18
N THR A 73 -1.10 -13.67 -1.51
CA THR A 73 -2.06 -13.29 -0.47
C THR A 73 -3.14 -12.31 -0.97
N ASN A 74 -2.87 -11.51 -2.01
CA ASN A 74 -3.73 -10.37 -2.45
C ASN A 74 -3.96 -10.29 -3.97
N SER A 75 -4.05 -11.43 -4.64
CA SER A 75 -4.33 -11.49 -6.07
C SER A 75 -5.52 -12.39 -6.41
N ARG A 76 -6.57 -12.36 -5.60
CA ARG A 76 -7.86 -12.98 -5.95
C ARG A 76 -8.59 -12.10 -6.95
N ILE A 77 -9.59 -12.66 -7.62
CA ILE A 77 -10.38 -11.88 -8.59
C ILE A 77 -11.12 -10.71 -7.92
N GLU A 78 -11.57 -10.89 -6.68
CA GLU A 78 -12.22 -9.83 -5.87
C GLU A 78 -11.28 -8.64 -5.60
N ASP A 79 -10.00 -8.91 -5.32
CA ASP A 79 -8.97 -7.87 -5.14
C ASP A 79 -8.77 -7.09 -6.45
N LEU A 80 -8.66 -7.80 -7.58
CA LEU A 80 -8.48 -7.19 -8.90
C LEU A 80 -9.69 -6.35 -9.31
N ARG A 81 -10.92 -6.79 -9.01
CA ARG A 81 -12.13 -6.00 -9.28
C ARG A 81 -12.15 -4.72 -8.45
N ALA A 82 -11.84 -4.79 -7.15
CA ALA A 82 -11.80 -3.62 -6.30
C ALA A 82 -10.74 -2.61 -6.77
N ALA A 83 -9.54 -3.09 -7.15
CA ALA A 83 -8.50 -2.25 -7.72
C ALA A 83 -8.91 -1.65 -9.06
N ALA A 84 -9.56 -2.42 -9.94
CA ALA A 84 -10.04 -1.94 -11.23
C ALA A 84 -11.12 -0.85 -11.07
N GLU A 85 -12.05 -0.98 -10.12
CA GLU A 85 -13.06 0.06 -9.85
C GLU A 85 -12.42 1.39 -9.40
N VAL A 86 -11.31 1.34 -8.66
CA VAL A 86 -10.55 2.55 -8.30
C VAL A 86 -9.76 3.10 -9.49
N ALA A 87 -9.19 2.23 -10.32
CA ALA A 87 -8.41 2.62 -11.49
C ALA A 87 -9.27 3.17 -12.63
N LYS A 88 -10.53 2.74 -12.73
CA LYS A 88 -11.45 3.09 -13.80
C LYS A 88 -11.66 4.61 -13.88
N GLY A 89 -11.30 5.18 -15.02
CA GLY A 89 -11.38 6.63 -15.27
C GLY A 89 -10.30 7.45 -14.58
N ARG A 90 -9.33 6.81 -13.90
CA ARG A 90 -8.15 7.46 -13.34
C ARG A 90 -6.91 7.04 -14.13
N LYS A 91 -5.84 7.81 -14.00
CA LYS A 91 -4.54 7.48 -14.57
C LYS A 91 -3.46 7.53 -13.51
N VAL A 92 -2.50 6.62 -13.64
CA VAL A 92 -1.29 6.59 -12.85
C VAL A 92 -0.52 7.90 -13.08
N ALA A 93 -0.02 8.48 -11.99
CA ALA A 93 0.66 9.76 -12.04
C ALA A 93 1.95 9.66 -12.88
N PRO A 94 2.33 10.75 -13.60
CA PRO A 94 3.55 10.73 -14.42
C PRO A 94 4.78 10.39 -13.57
N GLY A 95 5.57 9.42 -14.04
CA GLY A 95 6.78 8.95 -13.34
C GLY A 95 6.55 7.81 -12.34
N VAL A 96 5.29 7.45 -12.07
CA VAL A 96 4.97 6.30 -11.21
C VAL A 96 4.86 5.04 -12.06
N GLN A 97 5.59 4.01 -11.68
CA GLN A 97 5.48 2.68 -12.29
C GLN A 97 4.47 1.85 -11.52
N ALA A 98 3.26 1.72 -12.03
CA ALA A 98 2.28 0.79 -11.49
C ALA A 98 2.41 -0.57 -12.18
N LEU A 99 2.20 -1.66 -11.42
CA LEU A 99 2.15 -3.02 -11.94
C LEU A 99 1.02 -3.78 -11.24
N VAL A 100 0.31 -4.61 -11.99
CA VAL A 100 -0.69 -5.53 -11.45
C VAL A 100 -0.34 -6.97 -11.83
N VAL A 101 -0.30 -7.87 -10.84
CA VAL A 101 0.07 -9.28 -11.03
C VAL A 101 -1.04 -10.20 -10.51
N PRO A 102 -1.70 -10.97 -11.39
CA PRO A 102 -2.71 -11.94 -10.98
C PRO A 102 -2.06 -13.12 -10.24
N GLY A 103 -2.76 -13.68 -9.27
CA GLY A 103 -2.20 -14.68 -8.34
C GLY A 103 -2.07 -16.06 -8.96
N SER A 104 -2.74 -16.29 -10.09
CA SER A 104 -2.72 -17.54 -10.83
C SER A 104 -3.21 -17.33 -12.26
N GLY A 105 -2.90 -18.30 -13.14
CA GLY A 105 -3.40 -18.32 -14.53
C GLY A 105 -4.93 -18.25 -14.66
N PRO A 106 -5.72 -18.98 -13.85
CA PRO A 106 -7.18 -18.88 -13.87
C PRO A 106 -7.70 -17.48 -13.51
N VAL A 107 -7.11 -16.83 -12.49
CA VAL A 107 -7.49 -15.46 -12.12
C VAL A 107 -7.17 -14.49 -13.25
N LYS A 108 -6.04 -14.65 -13.94
CA LYS A 108 -5.69 -13.87 -15.13
C LYS A 108 -6.76 -14.02 -16.22
N ALA A 109 -7.07 -15.25 -16.62
CA ALA A 109 -8.06 -15.52 -17.66
C ALA A 109 -9.44 -14.96 -17.31
N GLN A 110 -9.82 -15.02 -16.03
CA GLN A 110 -11.06 -14.43 -15.54
C GLN A 110 -11.03 -12.90 -15.59
N ALA A 111 -9.93 -12.27 -15.16
CA ALA A 111 -9.77 -10.82 -15.22
C ALA A 111 -9.82 -10.30 -16.67
N GLU A 112 -9.21 -11.01 -17.61
CA GLU A 112 -9.28 -10.71 -19.05
C GLU A 112 -10.70 -10.92 -19.62
N ALA A 113 -11.38 -11.99 -19.22
CA ALA A 113 -12.77 -12.25 -19.63
C ALA A 113 -13.74 -11.16 -19.12
N GLU A 114 -13.47 -10.60 -17.94
CA GLU A 114 -14.23 -9.49 -17.35
C GLU A 114 -13.79 -8.11 -17.89
N GLY A 115 -12.68 -8.03 -18.63
CA GLY A 115 -12.14 -6.79 -19.17
C GLY A 115 -11.42 -5.90 -18.14
N LEU A 116 -11.04 -6.46 -16.98
CA LEU A 116 -10.30 -5.73 -15.95
C LEU A 116 -8.90 -5.35 -16.45
N ASP A 117 -8.29 -6.21 -17.27
CA ASP A 117 -7.01 -5.96 -17.93
C ASP A 117 -7.01 -4.64 -18.70
N LYS A 118 -8.08 -4.35 -19.44
CA LYS A 118 -8.23 -3.11 -20.21
C LYS A 118 -8.29 -1.89 -19.31
N ILE A 119 -8.99 -1.99 -18.18
CA ILE A 119 -9.08 -0.90 -17.20
C ILE A 119 -7.69 -0.58 -16.64
N PHE A 120 -6.91 -1.60 -16.30
CA PHE A 120 -5.55 -1.42 -15.80
C PHE A 120 -4.62 -0.83 -16.87
N ILE A 121 -4.68 -1.33 -18.11
CA ILE A 121 -3.90 -0.78 -19.24
C ILE A 121 -4.26 0.69 -19.50
N ASP A 122 -5.55 1.03 -19.52
CA ASP A 122 -6.03 2.40 -19.74
C ASP A 122 -5.60 3.36 -18.62
N ALA A 123 -5.53 2.85 -17.39
CA ALA A 123 -5.04 3.59 -16.24
C ALA A 123 -3.50 3.74 -16.22
N GLY A 124 -2.76 2.91 -16.95
CA GLY A 124 -1.29 2.96 -17.04
C GLY A 124 -0.56 2.04 -16.07
N PHE A 125 -1.16 0.89 -15.74
CA PHE A 125 -0.52 -0.22 -15.01
C PHE A 125 0.33 -1.12 -15.93
#